data_AF-A0A6P1YLX9-F1
#
_entry.id   AF-A0A6P1YLX9-F1
#
_cell.length_a   1.000
_cell.length_b   1.000
_cell.length_c   1.000
_cell.angle_alpha   90.00
_cell.angle_beta   90.00
_cell.angle_gamma   90.00
#
_symmetry.space_group_name_H-M   'P 1'
#
loop_
_entity.id
_entity.type
_entity.pdbx_description
1 polymer ?
#
loop_
_entity_poly.entity_id
_entity_poly.type
_entity_poly.pdbx_seq_one_letter_code
_entity_poly.pdbx_strand_id
1 'polypeptide(L)'
;MTQAELILALPEGRLPPALMQVNAADLLLLFGIGLLLAALLALVAAPFLAHRPSRRALIRATRGMAPQERVLEIGRLLGHLPEELRAMAYGGAPPLSPEAVERIALKARRARR
;
A
#
# COMPACT_ATOMS: atom_id res chain seq x y z
N MET A 1 -47.82 34.57 25.13
CA MET A 1 -46.43 34.28 25.51
C MET A 1 -45.71 33.71 24.31
N THR A 2 -44.54 34.24 23.98
CA THR A 2 -43.77 33.81 22.81
C THR A 2 -42.82 32.66 23.18
N GLN A 3 -42.39 31.87 22.20
CA GLN A 3 -41.45 30.76 22.42
C GLN A 3 -40.15 31.22 23.09
N ALA A 4 -39.71 32.45 22.82
CA ALA A 4 -38.53 33.05 23.44
C ALA A 4 -38.71 33.26 24.96
N GLU A 5 -39.91 33.63 25.41
CA GLU A 5 -40.21 33.83 26.85
C GLU A 5 -40.20 32.52 27.63
N LEU A 6 -40.57 31.40 27.01
CA LEU A 6 -40.50 30.06 27.63
C LEU A 6 -39.06 29.56 27.76
N ILE A 7 -38.17 29.94 26.85
CA ILE A 7 -36.74 29.57 26.88
C ILE A 7 -36.01 30.29 28.00
N LEU A 8 -36.35 31.56 28.24
CA LEU A 8 -35.78 32.37 29.33
C LEU A 8 -36.28 31.97 30.72
N ALA A 9 -37.41 31.25 30.81
CA ALA A 9 -37.98 30.79 32.08
C ALA A 9 -37.43 29.43 32.56
N LEU A 10 -36.54 28.79 31.79
CA LEU A 10 -35.92 27.52 32.18
C LEU A 10 -34.72 27.76 33.12
N PRO A 11 -34.55 26.94 34.19
CA PRO A 11 -33.45 27.11 35.15
C PRO A 11 -32.09 26.88 34.49
N GLU A 12 -31.08 27.64 34.93
CA GLU A 12 -29.70 27.52 34.46
C GLU A 12 -29.20 26.07 34.62
N GLY A 13 -28.78 25.47 33.50
CA GLY A 13 -28.29 24.08 33.46
C GLY A 13 -29.12 23.11 32.62
N ARG A 14 -30.27 23.52 32.06
CA ARG A 14 -30.90 22.74 30.98
C ARG A 14 -30.31 23.13 29.62
N LEU A 15 -29.70 22.16 28.95
CA LEU A 15 -29.32 22.30 27.54
C LEU A 15 -30.56 22.70 26.72
N PRO A 16 -30.47 23.76 25.89
CA PRO A 16 -31.54 24.13 24.99
C PRO A 16 -32.07 22.91 24.23
N PRO A 17 -33.39 22.73 24.09
CA PRO A 17 -33.97 21.55 23.45
C PRO A 17 -33.49 21.37 22.00
N ALA A 18 -33.06 22.45 21.34
CA ALA A 18 -32.43 22.42 20.02
C ALA A 18 -31.08 21.66 20.00
N LEU A 19 -30.35 21.63 21.12
CA LEU A 19 -29.11 20.86 21.27
C LEU A 19 -29.35 19.41 21.74
N MET A 20 -30.58 19.09 22.15
CA MET A 20 -30.98 17.71 22.51
C MET A 20 -31.52 16.92 21.31
N GLN A 21 -31.80 17.58 20.20
CA GLN A 21 -32.34 16.94 19.00
C GLN A 21 -31.21 16.74 17.98
N VAL A 22 -30.81 15.48 17.81
CA VAL A 22 -29.91 15.09 16.73
C VAL A 22 -30.71 15.04 15.44
N ASN A 23 -30.42 15.96 14.51
CA ASN A 23 -31.09 16.03 13.23
C ASN A 23 -30.47 15.03 12.24
N ALA A 24 -31.18 14.70 11.16
CA ALA A 24 -30.66 13.85 10.10
C ALA A 24 -29.35 14.41 9.48
N ALA A 25 -29.22 15.74 9.43
CA ALA A 25 -28.01 16.42 8.99
C ALA A 25 -26.83 16.14 9.94
N ASP A 26 -27.06 16.13 11.25
CA ASP A 26 -26.03 15.85 12.26
C ASP A 26 -25.54 14.40 12.17
N LEU A 27 -26.45 13.45 11.92
CA LEU A 27 -26.09 12.05 11.65
C LEU A 27 -25.25 11.91 10.38
N LEU A 28 -25.62 12.64 9.31
CA LEU A 28 -24.88 12.62 8.05
C LEU A 28 -23.47 13.22 8.22
N LEU A 29 -23.35 14.32 8.96
CA LEU A 29 -22.08 14.95 9.30
C LEU A 29 -21.20 14.00 10.12
N LEU A 30 -21.75 13.37 11.16
CA LEU A 30 -21.02 12.42 11.99
C LEU A 30 -20.53 11.22 11.17
N PHE A 31 -21.37 10.70 10.27
CA PHE A 31 -20.99 9.64 9.35
C PHE A 31 -19.86 10.07 8.42
N GLY A 32 -19.95 11.27 7.82
CA GLY A 32 -18.91 11.82 6.95
C GLY A 32 -17.58 12.00 7.67
N ILE A 33 -17.61 12.52 8.90
CA ILE A 33 -16.41 12.66 9.75
C ILE A 33 -15.82 11.28 10.06
N GLY A 34 -16.66 10.30 10.42
CA GLY A 34 -16.22 8.92 10.65
C GLY A 34 -15.56 8.30 9.41
N LEU A 35 -16.11 8.53 8.22
CA LEU A 35 -15.55 8.05 6.97
C LEU A 35 -14.20 8.71 6.65
N LEU A 36 -14.07 10.01 6.85
CA LEU A 36 -12.81 10.74 6.68
C LEU A 36 -11.74 10.23 7.65
N LEU A 37 -12.10 10.02 8.91
CA LEU A 37 -11.18 9.49 9.91
C LEU A 37 -10.73 8.05 9.57
N ALA A 38 -11.66 7.20 9.14
CA ALA A 38 -11.33 5.85 8.71
C ALA A 38 -10.41 5.85 7.48
N ALA A 39 -10.65 6.73 6.50
CA ALA A 39 -9.79 6.88 5.33
C ALA A 39 -8.38 7.35 5.72
N LEU A 40 -8.27 8.29 6.65
CA LEU A 40 -6.98 8.76 7.17
C LEU A 40 -6.21 7.64 7.86
N LEU A 41 -6.88 6.87 8.72
CA LEU A 41 -6.28 5.71 9.39
C LEU A 41 -5.84 4.63 8.39
N ALA A 42 -6.67 4.36 7.38
CA ALA A 42 -6.31 3.42 6.31
C ALA A 42 -5.09 3.89 5.52
N LEU A 43 -4.95 5.20 5.26
CA LEU A 43 -3.80 5.78 4.57
C LEU A 43 -2.50 5.68 5.40
N VAL A 44 -2.60 5.92 6.71
CA VAL A 44 -1.48 5.72 7.65
C VAL A 44 -1.10 4.24 7.77
N ALA A 45 -2.09 3.34 7.73
CA ALA A 45 -1.89 1.89 7.80
C ALA A 45 -1.43 1.30 6.45
N ALA A 46 -1.70 1.98 5.33
CA ALA A 46 -1.40 1.52 3.98
C ALA A 46 0.04 1.02 3.78
N PRO A 47 1.12 1.71 4.21
CA PRO A 47 2.49 1.19 4.04
C PRO A 47 2.76 -0.11 4.83
N PHE A 48 2.04 -0.34 5.93
CA PHE A 48 2.17 -1.57 6.73
C PHE A 48 1.34 -2.72 6.15
N LEU A 49 0.19 -2.41 5.56
CA LEU A 49 -0.67 -3.38 4.88
C LEU A 49 -0.28 -3.58 3.40
N ALA A 50 0.56 -2.71 2.84
CA ALA A 50 1.02 -2.80 1.47
C ALA A 50 1.69 -4.14 1.25
N HIS A 51 1.07 -4.95 0.38
CA HIS A 51 1.55 -6.27 0.07
C HIS A 51 2.96 -6.15 -0.55
N ARG A 52 3.98 -6.55 0.20
CA ARG A 52 5.35 -6.55 -0.33
C ARG A 52 5.36 -7.46 -1.57
N PRO A 53 5.63 -6.94 -2.78
CA PRO A 53 5.61 -7.76 -3.99
C PRO A 53 6.57 -8.91 -3.80
N SER A 54 6.09 -10.14 -4.05
CA SER A 54 6.93 -11.31 -3.90
C SER A 54 8.17 -11.14 -4.78
N ARG A 55 9.35 -11.59 -4.32
CA ARG A 55 10.57 -11.52 -5.15
C ARG A 55 10.40 -12.22 -6.51
N ARG A 56 9.47 -13.19 -6.62
CA ARG A 56 9.08 -13.81 -7.90
C ARG A 56 8.43 -12.80 -8.85
N ALA A 57 7.51 -11.97 -8.34
CA ALA A 57 6.89 -10.90 -9.11
C ALA A 57 7.91 -9.85 -9.53
N LEU A 58 8.84 -9.48 -8.62
CA LEU A 58 9.93 -8.55 -8.95
C LEU A 58 10.84 -9.09 -10.06
N ILE A 59 11.26 -10.36 -10.00
CA ILE A 59 12.05 -10.98 -11.07
C ILE A 59 11.26 -11.00 -12.38
N ARG A 60 9.96 -11.31 -12.36
CA ARG A 60 9.11 -11.32 -13.56
C ARG A 60 8.95 -9.91 -14.17
N ALA A 61 8.91 -8.87 -13.35
CA ALA A 61 8.83 -7.48 -13.81
C ALA A 61 10.08 -7.05 -14.63
N THR A 62 11.21 -7.74 -14.47
CA THR A 62 12.43 -7.47 -15.24
C THR A 62 12.39 -7.96 -16.70
N ARG A 63 11.34 -8.67 -17.14
CA ARG A 63 11.25 -9.23 -18.50
C ARG A 63 11.34 -8.20 -19.63
N GLY A 64 10.91 -6.97 -19.39
CA GLY A 64 10.93 -5.89 -20.39
C GLY A 64 12.27 -5.17 -20.53
N MET A 65 13.26 -5.52 -19.71
CA MET A 65 14.59 -4.88 -19.72
C MET A 65 15.50 -5.52 -20.76
N ALA A 66 16.56 -4.80 -21.17
CA ALA A 66 17.61 -5.38 -21.99
C ALA A 66 18.26 -6.58 -21.26
N PRO A 67 18.74 -7.62 -21.97
CA PRO A 67 19.20 -8.87 -21.34
C PRO A 67 20.29 -8.68 -20.28
N GLN A 68 21.24 -7.77 -20.51
CA GLN A 68 22.34 -7.50 -19.57
C GLN A 68 21.85 -6.73 -18.34
N GLU A 69 21.06 -5.68 -18.54
CA GLU A 69 20.46 -4.87 -17.47
C GLU A 69 19.59 -5.73 -16.56
N ARG A 70 18.80 -6.61 -17.18
CA ARG A 70 17.96 -7.57 -16.47
C ARG A 70 18.76 -8.44 -15.52
N VAL A 71 19.89 -8.98 -15.97
CA VAL A 71 20.73 -9.86 -15.15
C VAL A 71 21.33 -9.10 -13.96
N LEU A 72 21.75 -7.85 -14.18
CA LEU A 72 22.26 -6.98 -13.12
C LEU A 72 21.18 -6.61 -12.10
N GLU A 73 19.97 -6.28 -12.56
CA GLU A 73 18.82 -6.02 -11.69
C GLU A 73 18.41 -7.24 -10.87
N ILE A 74 18.43 -8.43 -11.48
CA ILE A 74 18.23 -9.69 -10.74
C ILE A 74 19.32 -9.86 -9.67
N GLY A 75 20.57 -9.52 -9.99
CA GLY A 75 21.67 -9.51 -9.03
C GLY A 75 21.42 -8.58 -7.83
N ARG A 76 20.91 -7.37 -8.09
CA ARG A 76 20.50 -6.39 -7.05
C ARG A 76 19.35 -6.93 -6.19
N LEU A 77 18.32 -7.50 -6.81
CA LEU A 77 17.16 -8.10 -6.12
C LEU A 77 17.54 -9.31 -5.24
N LEU A 78 18.55 -10.08 -5.64
CA LEU A 78 19.06 -11.23 -4.89
C LEU A 78 20.14 -10.85 -3.86
N GLY A 79 20.80 -9.70 -4.03
CA GLY A 79 21.97 -9.28 -3.26
C GLY A 79 23.25 -10.02 -3.64
N HIS A 80 23.24 -10.75 -4.76
CA HIS A 80 24.40 -11.39 -5.37
C HIS A 80 24.05 -11.78 -6.81
N LEU A 81 25.06 -11.92 -7.67
CA LEU A 81 24.89 -12.37 -9.04
C LEU A 81 25.10 -13.90 -9.14
N PRO A 82 24.11 -14.69 -9.60
CA PRO A 82 24.30 -16.12 -9.85
C PRO A 82 25.42 -16.38 -10.87
N GLU A 83 26.26 -17.38 -10.62
CA GLU A 83 27.40 -17.72 -11.48
C GLU A 83 26.99 -18.01 -12.93
N GLU A 84 25.90 -18.76 -13.09
CA GLU A 84 25.30 -19.11 -14.38
C GLU A 84 24.91 -17.85 -15.20
N LEU A 85 24.66 -16.70 -14.56
CA LEU A 85 24.32 -15.44 -15.23
C LEU A 85 25.52 -14.48 -15.37
N ARG A 86 26.66 -14.78 -14.74
CA ARG A 86 27.82 -13.87 -14.69
C ARG A 86 28.39 -13.62 -16.09
N ALA A 87 28.48 -14.65 -16.92
CA ALA A 87 28.94 -14.52 -18.31
C ALA A 87 28.01 -13.62 -19.15
N MET A 88 26.69 -13.71 -18.94
CA MET A 88 25.72 -12.87 -19.66
C MET A 88 25.78 -11.40 -19.22
N ALA A 89 26.01 -11.14 -17.93
CA ALA A 89 26.12 -9.78 -17.40
C ALA A 89 27.26 -8.98 -18.08
N TYR A 90 28.37 -9.65 -18.39
CA TYR A 90 29.56 -9.04 -18.98
C TYR A 90 29.71 -9.32 -20.49
N GLY A 91 28.63 -9.74 -21.16
CA GLY A 91 28.62 -9.97 -22.61
C GLY A 91 29.44 -11.19 -23.08
N GLY A 92 29.93 -12.02 -22.16
CA GLY A 92 30.69 -13.24 -22.46
C GLY A 92 29.82 -14.45 -22.83
N ALA A 93 28.50 -14.31 -22.84
CA ALA A 93 27.58 -15.35 -23.28
C ALA A 93 26.39 -14.75 -24.06
N PRO A 94 25.83 -15.48 -25.03
CA PRO A 94 24.62 -15.06 -25.71
C PRO A 94 23.44 -14.93 -24.72
N PRO A 95 22.47 -14.05 -25.00
CA PRO A 95 21.31 -13.86 -24.14
C PRO A 95 20.50 -15.14 -24.04
N LEU A 96 20.27 -15.63 -22.80
CA LEU A 96 19.37 -16.75 -22.56
C LEU A 96 17.91 -16.29 -22.67
N SER A 97 17.01 -17.24 -22.87
CA SER A 97 15.58 -16.95 -22.86
C SER A 97 15.13 -16.37 -21.50
N PRO A 98 14.10 -15.50 -21.50
CA PRO A 98 13.57 -14.92 -20.28
C PRO A 98 13.19 -15.93 -19.19
N GLU A 99 12.68 -17.08 -19.60
CA GLU A 99 12.25 -18.17 -18.72
C GLU A 99 13.46 -18.87 -18.09
N ALA A 100 14.55 -19.03 -18.86
CA ALA A 100 15.78 -19.62 -18.36
C ALA A 100 16.41 -18.75 -17.28
N VAL A 101 16.52 -17.44 -17.52
CA VAL A 101 17.05 -16.47 -16.54
C VAL A 101 16.22 -16.49 -15.25
N GLU A 102 14.89 -16.53 -15.35
CA GLU A 102 13.99 -16.64 -14.20
C GLU A 102 14.20 -17.92 -13.39
N ARG A 103 14.31 -19.06 -14.08
CA ARG A 103 14.53 -20.35 -13.43
C ARG A 103 15.86 -20.37 -12.66
N ILE A 104 16.92 -19.82 -13.24
CA ILE A 104 18.24 -19.69 -12.61
C ILE A 104 18.16 -18.79 -11.37
N ALA A 105 17.52 -17.62 -11.49
CA ALA A 105 17.33 -16.69 -10.38
C ALA A 105 16.54 -17.31 -9.21
N LEU A 106 15.48 -18.07 -9.52
CA LEU A 106 14.66 -18.75 -8.51
C LEU A 106 15.38 -19.94 -7.86
N LYS A 107 16.22 -20.66 -8.61
CA LYS A 107 17.08 -21.73 -8.10
C LYS A 107 18.12 -21.16 -7.14
N ALA A 108 18.85 -20.12 -7.55
CA ALA A 108 19.87 -19.46 -6.72
C ALA A 108 19.29 -18.95 -5.38
N ARG A 109 18.06 -18.42 -5.41
CA ARG A 109 17.35 -18.01 -4.19
C ARG A 109 17.07 -19.17 -3.24
N ARG A 110 16.66 -20.33 -3.76
CA ARG A 110 16.35 -21.52 -2.94
C ARG A 110 17.60 -22.07 -2.25
N ALA A 111 18.73 -22.06 -2.93
CA ALA A 111 19.99 -22.56 -2.38
C ALA A 111 20.52 -21.74 -1.19
N ARG A 112 20.03 -20.51 -0.99
CA ARG A 112 20.46 -19.59 0.07
C ARG A 112 19.49 -19.49 1.25
N ARG A 113 18.31 -20.10 1.15
CA ARG A 113 17.35 -20.22 2.25
C ARG A 113 17.55 -21.55 2.94
#